data_AF-A0A933YBR9-F1
#
_entry.id   AF-A0A933YBR9-F1
#
_cell.length_a   1.000
_cell.length_b   1.000
_cell.length_c   1.000
_cell.angle_alpha   90.00
_cell.angle_beta   90.00
_cell.angle_gamma   90.00
#
_symmetry.space_group_name_H-M   'P 1'
#
loop_
_entity.id
_entity.type
_entity.pdbx_description
1 polymer ?
#
loop_
_entity_poly.entity_id
_entity_poly.type
_entity_poly.pdbx_seq_one_letter_code
_entity_poly.pdbx_strand_id
1 'polypeptide(L)'
;MMERAHLANFVLRAGVAFAFLYPPIAAVFNPLDWIGYFPAFTRGYVPDMVLLHGFGLVEVTLALWILWGKNIFWPSLAATAILLMIVITDRQDFVVVFRDLSIAATALALALMNKPVTPVAERNVFP
;
A
#
# COMPACT_ATOMS: atom_id res chain seq x y z
N MET A 1 -6.22 1.54 -28.31
CA MET A 1 -5.72 0.45 -27.42
C MET A 1 -4.97 1.01 -26.22
N MET A 2 -4.00 1.90 -26.43
CA MET A 2 -3.21 2.59 -25.37
C MET A 2 -4.04 3.31 -24.29
N GLU A 3 -5.14 3.97 -24.67
CA GLU A 3 -6.02 4.70 -23.73
C GLU A 3 -6.65 3.79 -22.67
N ARG A 4 -7.06 2.58 -23.06
CA ARG A 4 -7.66 1.60 -22.15
C ARG A 4 -6.66 1.09 -21.11
N ALA A 5 -5.40 0.93 -21.51
CA ALA A 5 -4.32 0.52 -20.61
C ALA A 5 -3.99 1.62 -19.59
N HIS A 6 -3.95 2.88 -20.01
CA HIS A 6 -3.77 4.02 -19.10
C HIS A 6 -4.95 4.16 -18.13
N LEU A 7 -6.18 4.02 -18.63
CA LEU A 7 -7.36 4.07 -17.79
C LEU A 7 -7.38 2.93 -16.77
N ALA A 8 -7.10 1.69 -17.19
CA ALA A 8 -7.00 0.54 -16.30
C ALA A 8 -5.92 0.76 -15.22
N ASN A 9 -4.74 1.26 -15.61
CA ASN A 9 -3.68 1.60 -14.67
C ASN A 9 -4.14 2.65 -13.66
N PHE A 10 -4.82 3.72 -14.11
CA PHE A 10 -5.36 4.74 -13.24
C PHE A 10 -6.40 4.18 -12.25
N VAL A 11 -7.32 3.34 -12.73
CA VAL A 11 -8.34 2.69 -11.88
C VAL A 11 -7.70 1.81 -10.81
N LEU A 12 -6.69 1.01 -11.17
CA LEU A 12 -5.95 0.18 -10.21
C LEU A 12 -5.28 1.06 -9.13
N ARG A 13 -4.64 2.16 -9.55
CA ARG A 13 -3.99 3.10 -8.63
C ARG A 13 -4.98 3.80 -7.72
N ALA A 14 -6.12 4.22 -8.26
CA ALA A 14 -7.19 4.82 -7.49
C ALA A 14 -7.76 3.85 -6.45
N GLY A 15 -7.96 2.59 -6.81
CA GLY A 15 -8.43 1.55 -5.89
C GLY A 15 -7.47 1.31 -4.71
N VAL A 16 -6.17 1.15 -5.00
CA VAL A 16 -5.16 0.98 -3.94
C VAL A 16 -5.04 2.24 -3.09
N ALA A 17 -5.00 3.42 -3.70
CA ALA A 17 -4.90 4.67 -2.95
C ALA A 17 -6.12 4.93 -2.06
N PHE A 18 -7.33 4.62 -2.54
CA PHE A 18 -8.54 4.72 -1.73
C PHE A 18 -8.46 3.84 -0.48
N ALA A 19 -8.00 2.59 -0.63
CA ALA A 19 -7.82 1.68 0.48
C ALA A 19 -6.84 2.19 1.55
N PHE A 20 -5.80 2.93 1.15
CA PHE A 20 -4.83 3.55 2.06
C PHE A 20 -5.26 4.93 2.58
N LEU A 21 -6.21 5.62 1.93
CA LEU A 21 -6.73 6.92 2.40
C LEU A 21 -7.86 6.76 3.41
N TYR A 22 -8.70 5.74 3.25
CA TYR A 22 -9.89 5.59 4.10
C TYR A 22 -9.54 5.38 5.59
N PRO A 23 -8.66 4.43 5.98
CA PRO A 23 -8.31 4.21 7.39
C PRO A 23 -7.83 5.46 8.13
N PRO A 24 -6.82 6.22 7.65
CA PRO A 24 -6.33 7.37 8.38
C PRO A 24 -7.34 8.52 8.45
N ILE A 25 -8.19 8.69 7.43
CA ILE A 25 -9.28 9.69 7.47
C ILE A 25 -10.32 9.29 8.51
N ALA A 26 -10.74 8.03 8.52
CA ALA A 26 -11.73 7.54 9.48
C ALA A 26 -11.19 7.54 10.92
N ALA A 27 -9.90 7.30 11.11
CA ALA A 27 -9.21 7.35 12.41
C ALA A 27 -9.16 8.76 13.02
N VAL A 28 -9.32 9.84 12.24
CA VAL A 28 -9.48 11.20 12.79
C VAL A 28 -10.79 11.34 13.56
N PHE A 29 -11.85 10.67 13.11
CA PHE A 29 -13.18 10.79 13.71
C PHE A 29 -13.46 9.72 14.76
N ASN A 30 -12.97 8.49 14.57
CA ASN A 30 -13.22 7.36 15.47
C ASN A 30 -11.93 6.58 15.78
N PRO A 31 -10.90 7.19 16.39
CA PRO A 31 -9.56 6.58 16.53
C PRO A 31 -9.54 5.25 17.28
N LEU A 32 -10.48 5.03 18.20
CA LEU A 32 -10.57 3.79 19.00
C LEU A 32 -10.95 2.57 18.14
N ASP A 33 -11.67 2.78 17.04
CA ASP A 33 -12.04 1.70 16.11
C ASP A 33 -10.83 1.22 15.29
N TRP A 34 -9.79 2.06 15.17
CA TRP A 34 -8.65 1.81 14.28
C TRP A 34 -7.40 1.34 15.01
N ILE A 35 -7.20 1.78 16.27
CA ILE A 35 -6.05 1.34 17.07
C ILE A 35 -6.08 -0.18 17.36
N GLY A 36 -7.26 -0.81 17.28
CA GLY A 36 -7.43 -2.26 17.43
C GLY A 36 -6.67 -3.09 16.39
N TYR A 37 -6.55 -2.58 15.16
CA TYR A 37 -5.84 -3.26 14.06
C TYR A 37 -4.31 -3.22 14.17
N PHE A 38 -3.78 -2.44 15.12
CA PHE A 38 -2.34 -2.40 15.36
C PHE A 38 -1.90 -3.66 16.12
N PRO A 39 -0.87 -4.37 15.64
CA PRO A 39 -0.36 -5.53 16.35
C PRO A 39 0.12 -5.16 17.76
N ALA A 40 -0.13 -6.02 18.75
CA ALA A 40 0.24 -5.77 20.14
C ALA A 40 1.72 -5.41 20.31
N PHE A 41 2.62 -5.96 19.49
CA PHE A 41 4.05 -5.69 19.53
C PHE A 41 4.45 -4.27 19.07
N THR A 42 3.54 -3.51 18.45
CA THR A 42 3.80 -2.12 18.01
C THR A 42 3.40 -1.10 19.08
N ARG A 43 2.58 -1.49 20.05
CA ARG A 43 2.00 -0.61 21.08
C ARG A 43 2.90 -0.58 22.32
N GLY A 44 2.81 0.50 23.10
CA GLY A 44 3.54 0.67 24.37
C GLY A 44 4.90 1.36 24.28
N TYR A 45 5.44 1.59 23.07
CA TYR A 45 6.68 2.37 22.88
C TYR A 45 6.43 3.88 22.77
N VAL A 46 5.27 4.26 22.21
CA VAL A 46 4.80 5.63 22.04
C VAL A 46 3.31 5.70 22.39
N PRO A 47 2.74 6.89 22.64
CA PRO A 47 1.30 7.01 22.83
C PRO A 47 0.52 6.48 21.62
N ASP A 48 -0.56 5.74 21.87
CA ASP A 48 -1.37 5.09 20.82
C ASP A 48 -1.84 6.06 19.73
N MET A 49 -2.19 7.30 20.09
CA MET A 49 -2.60 8.32 19.13
C MET A 49 -1.45 8.78 18.22
N VAL A 50 -0.23 8.83 18.76
CA VAL A 50 0.97 9.18 17.97
C VAL A 50 1.29 8.04 17.00
N LEU A 51 1.19 6.79 17.46
CA LEU A 51 1.34 5.61 16.60
C LEU A 51 0.28 5.62 15.46
N LEU A 52 -0.99 5.81 15.81
CA LEU A 52 -2.11 5.78 14.88
C LEU A 52 -1.99 6.86 13.81
N HIS A 53 -1.82 8.13 14.19
CA HIS A 53 -1.73 9.23 13.23
C HIS A 53 -0.38 9.26 12.50
N GLY A 54 0.70 8.83 13.16
CA GLY A 54 2.02 8.71 12.54
C GLY A 54 2.03 7.66 11.42
N PHE A 55 1.43 6.49 11.67
CA PHE A 55 1.24 5.49 10.63
C PHE A 55 0.23 5.96 9.58
N GLY A 56 -0.84 6.63 9.98
CA GLY A 56 -1.80 7.22 9.04
C GLY A 56 -1.16 8.21 8.06
N LEU A 57 -0.15 8.97 8.50
CA LEU A 57 0.64 9.82 7.60
C LEU A 57 1.42 9.00 6.56
N VAL A 58 1.96 7.84 6.94
CA VAL A 58 2.62 6.90 6.00
C VAL A 58 1.61 6.39 4.98
N GLU A 59 0.41 6.00 5.41
CA GLU A 59 -0.65 5.52 4.51
C GLU A 59 -1.09 6.60 3.51
N VAL A 60 -1.35 7.82 3.98
CA VAL A 60 -1.69 8.96 3.12
C VAL A 60 -0.56 9.26 2.12
N THR A 61 0.69 9.24 2.58
CA THR A 61 1.86 9.50 1.73
C THR A 61 1.97 8.43 0.63
N LEU A 62 1.80 7.15 0.96
CA LEU A 62 1.80 6.07 -0.02
C LEU A 62 0.66 6.21 -1.02
N ALA A 63 -0.55 6.50 -0.56
CA ALA A 63 -1.71 6.67 -1.43
C ALA A 63 -1.52 7.81 -2.43
N LEU A 64 -1.05 8.98 -1.95
CA LEU A 64 -0.78 10.13 -2.81
C LEU A 64 0.36 9.85 -3.78
N TRP A 65 1.40 9.11 -3.37
CA TRP A 65 2.48 8.71 -4.26
C TRP A 65 1.97 7.76 -5.37
N ILE A 66 1.17 6.76 -5.03
CA ILE A 66 0.54 5.85 -5.99
C ILE A 66 -0.35 6.65 -6.96
N LEU A 67 -1.13 7.62 -6.47
CA LEU A 67 -1.96 8.51 -7.30
C LEU A 67 -1.17 9.52 -8.13
N TRP A 68 0.02 9.91 -7.70
CA TRP A 68 0.90 10.77 -8.48
C TRP A 68 1.43 10.03 -9.72
N GLY A 69 1.77 8.76 -9.57
CA GLY A 69 2.14 7.90 -10.71
C GLY A 69 3.62 7.96 -11.11
N LYS A 70 4.45 8.65 -10.32
CA LYS A 70 5.89 8.69 -10.53
C LYS A 70 6.55 7.57 -9.72
N ASN A 71 7.37 6.75 -10.35
CA ASN A 71 8.10 5.64 -9.70
C ASN A 71 7.18 4.69 -8.90
N ILE A 72 6.06 4.27 -9.49
CA ILE A 72 4.98 3.51 -8.84
C ILE A 72 5.47 2.19 -8.22
N PHE A 73 6.54 1.60 -8.75
CA PHE A 73 7.11 0.36 -8.26
C PHE A 73 7.30 0.32 -6.73
N TRP A 74 8.00 1.31 -6.17
CA TRP A 74 8.36 1.34 -4.76
C TRP A 74 7.16 1.53 -3.81
N PRO A 75 6.29 2.54 -3.99
CA PRO A 75 5.14 2.69 -3.10
C PRO A 75 4.13 1.54 -3.27
N SER A 76 3.98 0.96 -4.47
CA SER A 76 3.12 -0.22 -4.64
C SER A 76 3.67 -1.47 -3.96
N LEU A 77 4.99 -1.69 -3.99
CA LEU A 77 5.62 -2.79 -3.27
C LEU A 77 5.49 -2.62 -1.75
N ALA A 78 5.70 -1.41 -1.24
CA ALA A 78 5.49 -1.07 0.17
C ALA A 78 4.03 -1.29 0.59
N ALA A 79 3.08 -0.86 -0.23
CA ALA A 79 1.66 -1.09 0.00
C ALA A 79 1.30 -2.59 0.07
N THR A 80 1.83 -3.41 -0.84
CA THR A 80 1.68 -4.87 -0.78
C THR A 80 2.22 -5.43 0.54
N ALA A 81 3.42 -5.02 0.94
CA ALA A 81 4.04 -5.51 2.17
C ALA A 81 3.23 -5.13 3.42
N ILE A 82 2.73 -3.90 3.49
CA ILE A 82 1.89 -3.42 4.60
C ILE A 82 0.60 -4.23 4.69
N LEU A 83 -0.14 -4.40 3.59
CA LEU A 83 -1.41 -5.13 3.59
C LEU A 83 -1.22 -6.60 3.98
N LEU A 84 -0.16 -7.24 3.47
CA LEU A 84 0.17 -8.62 3.87
C LEU A 84 0.54 -8.69 5.36
N MET A 85 1.28 -7.70 5.86
CA MET A 85 1.61 -7.63 7.28
C MET A 85 0.35 -7.52 8.13
N ILE A 86 -0.58 -6.61 7.80
CA ILE A 86 -1.87 -6.45 8.49
C ILE A 86 -2.63 -7.78 8.55
N VAL A 87 -2.78 -8.47 7.42
CA VAL A 87 -3.50 -9.76 7.36
C VAL A 87 -2.82 -10.84 8.21
N ILE A 88 -1.48 -10.88 8.25
CA ILE A 88 -0.74 -11.88 9.01
C ILE A 88 -0.84 -11.62 10.51
N THR A 89 -0.80 -10.35 10.92
CA THR A 89 -0.76 -9.94 12.33
C THR A 89 -2.14 -9.82 12.96
N ASP A 90 -3.17 -9.50 12.19
CA ASP A 90 -4.55 -9.35 12.66
C ASP A 90 -5.43 -10.53 12.24
N ARG A 91 -5.18 -11.69 12.86
CA ARG A 91 -5.95 -12.91 12.58
C ARG A 91 -7.31 -12.93 13.29
N GLN A 92 -7.51 -12.08 14.30
CA GLN A 92 -8.73 -12.05 15.09
C GLN A 92 -9.87 -11.46 14.24
N ASP A 93 -9.58 -10.40 13.49
CA ASP A 93 -10.54 -9.75 12.59
C ASP A 93 -10.40 -10.17 11.13
N PHE A 94 -10.07 -11.45 10.86
CA PHE A 94 -9.83 -11.96 9.51
C PHE A 94 -11.00 -11.72 8.54
N VAL A 95 -12.25 -11.75 9.02
CA VAL A 95 -13.44 -11.44 8.21
C VAL A 95 -13.39 -10.01 7.65
N VAL A 96 -12.77 -9.09 8.38
CA VAL A 96 -12.61 -7.69 7.98
C VAL A 96 -11.36 -7.53 7.09
N VAL A 97 -10.22 -8.06 7.52
CA VAL A 97 -8.92 -7.87 6.82
C VAL A 97 -8.74 -8.76 5.59
N PHE A 98 -9.59 -9.77 5.35
CA PHE A 98 -9.54 -10.60 4.14
C PHE A 98 -9.54 -9.78 2.84
N ARG A 99 -10.26 -8.66 2.80
CA ARG A 99 -10.31 -7.76 1.62
C ARG A 99 -8.92 -7.22 1.24
N ASP A 100 -8.03 -7.11 2.23
CA ASP A 100 -6.70 -6.54 2.06
C ASP A 100 -5.82 -7.46 1.20
N LEU A 101 -6.12 -8.77 1.13
CA LEU A 101 -5.46 -9.69 0.19
C LEU A 101 -5.73 -9.32 -1.28
N SER A 102 -6.96 -8.91 -1.59
CA SER A 102 -7.34 -8.49 -2.95
C SER A 102 -6.66 -7.17 -3.32
N ILE A 103 -6.57 -6.25 -2.36
CA ILE A 103 -5.89 -4.96 -2.55
C ILE A 103 -4.37 -5.18 -2.64
N ALA A 104 -3.80 -6.10 -1.86
CA ALA A 104 -2.38 -6.46 -1.89
C ALA A 104 -2.00 -7.05 -3.25
N ALA A 105 -2.85 -7.93 -3.81
CA ALA A 105 -2.66 -8.45 -5.16
C ALA A 105 -2.72 -7.35 -6.23
N THR A 106 -3.65 -6.40 -6.07
CA THR A 106 -3.77 -5.22 -6.96
C THR A 106 -2.53 -4.33 -6.89
N ALA A 107 -2.03 -4.04 -5.68
CA ALA A 107 -0.80 -3.29 -5.44
C ALA A 107 0.42 -4.03 -6.01
N LEU A 108 0.48 -5.36 -5.87
CA LEU A 108 1.57 -6.17 -6.40
C LEU A 108 1.56 -6.14 -7.93
N ALA A 109 0.39 -6.23 -8.55
CA ALA A 109 0.25 -6.09 -9.99
C ALA A 109 0.76 -4.72 -10.46
N LEU A 110 0.40 -3.63 -9.77
CA LEU A 110 0.92 -2.29 -10.08
C LEU A 110 2.45 -2.22 -9.95
N ALA A 111 3.04 -2.83 -8.92
CA ALA A 111 4.48 -2.90 -8.78
C ALA A 111 5.11 -3.63 -9.96
N LEU A 112 4.65 -4.85 -10.27
CA LEU A 112 5.19 -5.66 -11.36
C LEU A 112 5.07 -4.98 -12.73
N MET A 113 3.95 -4.31 -13.00
CA MET A 113 3.72 -3.56 -14.24
C MET A 113 4.64 -2.34 -14.40
N ASN A 114 5.18 -1.81 -13.31
CA ASN A 114 6.03 -0.62 -13.29
C ASN A 114 7.47 -0.92 -12.85
N LYS A 115 7.89 -2.18 -12.94
CA LYS A 115 9.24 -2.60 -12.56
C LYS A 115 10.28 -1.75 -13.31
N PRO A 116 11.25 -1.13 -12.61
CA PRO A 116 12.31 -0.39 -13.28
C PRO A 116 13.06 -1.34 -14.22
N VAL A 117 13.16 -0.96 -15.49
CA VAL A 117 13.94 -1.71 -16.47
C VAL A 117 15.40 -1.59 -16.06
N THR A 118 16.01 -2.68 -15.61
CA THR A 118 17.46 -2.75 -15.46
C THR A 118 18.04 -2.63 -16.87
N PRO A 119 18.95 -1.68 -17.14
CA PRO A 119 19.70 -1.70 -18.38
C PRO A 119 20.47 -3.02 -18.42
N VAL A 120 20.14 -3.89 -19.39
CA VAL A 120 21.02 -5.02 -19.68
C VAL A 120 22.34 -4.40 -20.10
N ALA A 121 23.38 -4.58 -19.29
CA ALA A 121 24.71 -4.13 -19.63
C ALA A 121 25.03 -4.67 -21.04
N GLU A 122 25.28 -3.77 -21.99
CA GLU A 122 25.88 -4.10 -23.28
C GLU A 122 27.24 -4.74 -23.01
N ARG A 123 27.27 -6.05 -22.72
CA ARG A 123 28.48 -6.84 -22.90
C ARG A 123 28.56 -7.20 -24.37
N ASN A 124 29.00 -6.21 -25.13
CA ASN A 124 29.80 -6.41 -26.32
C ASN A 124 31.01 -7.27 -25.92
N VAL A 125 30.90 -8.58 -26.10
CA VAL A 125 32.05 -9.49 -26.21
C VAL A 125 31.78 -10.43 -27.38
N PHE A 126 31.88 -9.88 -28.58
CA PHE A 126 32.45 -10.55 -29.75
C PHE A 126 33.24 -9.48 -30.51
N PRO A 127 34.43 -9.81 -30.99
CA PRO A 127 34.54 -10.38 -32.34
C PRO A 127 34.72 -11.89 -32.37
#